data_AF-A0A7W8BPC9-F1
#
_entry.id   AF-A0A7W8BPC9-F1
#
_cell.length_a   1.000
_cell.length_b   1.000
_cell.length_c   1.000
_cell.angle_alpha   90.00
_cell.angle_beta   90.00
_cell.angle_gamma   90.00
#
_symmetry.space_group_name_H-M   'P 1'
#
loop_
_entity.id
_entity.type
_entity.pdbx_description
1 polymer ?
#
loop_
_entity_poly.entity_id
_entity_poly.type
_entity_poly.pdbx_seq_one_letter_code
_entity_poly.pdbx_strand_id
1 'polypeptide(L)'
;MLSLVPASSHRWLDLYARKLEEFPSRVEPITDDSWLSALGDPRRAADWIGYLEREIAERPWREALTRRWPRLLPGMYGGSTHPVVRVGHAVRTLLSGETTLSGEITEPRLAELAHGLGYWAARHRHVAGHAPLPGADSAAAALDTVPPIALRNGGFSARLDRVRALPVWAAAVTEPSDAYRHLAELVRAATHRYATHGHGEETMLVHAATARNAVLREEVFERALAHGDASCRRSSRAAWSR
;
A
#
# COMPACT_ATOMS: atom_id res chain seq x y z
N MET A 1 11.91 22.31 -31.64
CA MET A 1 10.92 21.28 -31.26
C MET A 1 10.30 21.73 -29.94
N LEU A 2 9.26 22.56 -30.02
CA LEU A 2 8.59 23.17 -28.87
C LEU A 2 7.56 22.18 -28.32
N SER A 3 7.66 21.91 -27.01
CA SER A 3 6.77 21.03 -26.26
C SER A 3 5.35 21.59 -26.28
N LEU A 4 4.44 20.89 -26.96
CA LEU A 4 3.00 21.18 -26.94
C LEU A 4 2.39 20.55 -25.69
N VAL A 5 2.65 21.16 -24.54
CA VAL A 5 1.78 20.98 -23.37
C VAL A 5 0.57 21.90 -23.59
N PRO A 6 -0.67 21.39 -23.67
CA PRO A 6 -1.85 22.22 -23.93
C PRO A 6 -1.97 23.36 -22.91
N ALA A 7 -2.43 24.55 -23.34
CA ALA A 7 -2.60 25.70 -22.44
C ALA A 7 -3.50 25.40 -21.22
N SER A 8 -4.41 24.42 -21.35
CA SER A 8 -5.21 23.88 -20.24
C SER A 8 -4.38 23.15 -19.18
N SER A 9 -3.32 22.44 -19.59
CA SER A 9 -2.38 21.78 -18.68
C SER A 9 -1.53 22.79 -17.92
N HIS A 10 -1.09 23.89 -18.57
CA HIS A 10 -0.37 24.97 -17.88
C HIS A 10 -1.26 25.63 -16.81
N ARG A 11 -2.50 25.97 -17.16
CA ARG A 11 -3.45 26.55 -16.21
C ARG A 11 -3.78 25.61 -15.04
N TRP A 12 -3.87 24.30 -15.30
CA TRP A 12 -4.06 23.29 -14.26
C TRP A 12 -2.83 23.19 -13.35
N LEU A 13 -1.62 23.17 -13.93
CA LEU A 13 -0.36 23.18 -13.18
C LEU A 13 -0.23 24.42 -12.31
N ASP A 14 -0.52 25.63 -12.82
CA ASP A 14 -0.46 26.87 -12.04
C ASP A 14 -1.45 26.90 -10.87
N LEU A 15 -2.60 26.25 -11.06
CA LEU A 15 -3.63 26.12 -10.01
C LEU A 15 -3.22 25.11 -8.93
N TYR A 16 -2.56 24.02 -9.31
CA TYR A 16 -2.14 22.97 -8.37
C TYR A 16 -0.76 23.19 -7.77
N ALA A 17 0.16 23.86 -8.46
CA ALA A 17 1.49 24.18 -7.96
C ALA A 17 1.42 24.98 -6.66
N ARG A 18 0.48 25.93 -6.58
CA ARG A 18 0.20 26.69 -5.35
C ARG A 18 -0.40 25.87 -4.21
N LYS A 19 -0.87 24.65 -4.49
CA LYS A 19 -1.38 23.69 -3.50
C LYS A 19 -0.34 22.62 -3.15
N LEU A 20 0.82 22.61 -3.80
CA LEU A 20 1.90 21.70 -3.45
C LEU A 20 2.57 22.21 -2.17
N GLU A 21 2.69 21.31 -1.20
CA GLU A 21 3.51 21.54 -0.02
C GLU A 21 4.97 21.27 -0.37
N GLU A 22 5.89 21.98 0.30
CA GLU A 22 7.31 21.67 0.19
C GLU A 22 7.56 20.24 0.66
N PHE A 23 8.43 19.53 -0.05
CA PHE A 23 8.85 18.21 0.37
C PHE A 23 9.59 18.35 1.72
N PRO A 24 9.25 17.53 2.74
CA PRO A 24 9.84 17.69 4.06
C PRO A 24 11.36 17.56 4.01
N SER A 25 12.04 18.34 4.85
CA SER A 25 13.49 18.21 5.01
C SER A 25 13.84 16.94 5.78
N ARG A 26 15.04 16.42 5.55
CA ARG A 26 15.61 15.33 6.37
C ARG A 26 15.78 15.81 7.81
N VAL A 27 15.47 14.94 8.78
CA VAL A 27 15.61 15.24 10.21
C VAL A 27 16.82 14.49 10.75
N GLU A 28 16.82 13.17 10.63
CA GLU A 28 17.92 12.31 11.03
C GLU A 28 17.89 10.98 10.25
N PRO A 29 19.05 10.36 9.98
CA PRO A 29 19.10 9.09 9.26
C PRO A 29 18.32 7.97 9.96
N ILE A 30 17.52 7.22 9.20
CA ILE A 30 16.92 5.96 9.65
C ILE A 30 17.91 4.81 9.43
N THR A 31 17.99 3.90 10.39
CA THR A 31 18.86 2.73 10.40
C THR A 31 18.08 1.44 10.67
N ASP A 32 18.71 0.28 10.43
CA ASP A 32 18.14 -1.05 10.73
C ASP A 32 17.77 -1.25 12.20
N ASP A 33 18.42 -0.52 13.12
CA ASP A 33 18.16 -0.60 14.56
C ASP A 33 17.09 0.40 15.03
N SER A 34 16.89 1.51 14.29
CA SER A 34 16.05 2.63 14.72
C SER A 34 14.72 2.73 13.97
N TRP A 35 14.55 2.04 12.84
CA TRP A 35 13.42 2.25 11.93
C TRP A 35 12.04 2.14 12.58
N LEU A 36 11.88 1.24 13.56
CA LEU A 36 10.57 1.03 14.19
C LEU A 36 10.09 2.28 14.93
N SER A 37 11.00 3.05 15.53
CA SER A 37 10.67 4.29 16.23
C SER A 37 10.23 5.43 15.30
N ALA A 38 10.67 5.40 14.04
CA ALA A 38 10.33 6.40 13.03
C ALA A 38 9.05 6.05 12.24
N LEU A 39 8.49 4.86 12.44
CA LEU A 39 7.38 4.34 11.64
C LEU A 39 6.10 5.13 11.94
N GLY A 40 5.45 5.64 10.89
CA GLY A 40 4.21 6.40 10.99
C GLY A 40 4.36 7.87 11.38
N ASP A 41 5.58 8.41 11.47
CA ASP A 41 5.82 9.85 11.61
C ASP A 41 5.93 10.53 10.22
N PRO A 42 4.93 11.34 9.80
CA PRO A 42 4.95 11.97 8.48
C PRO A 42 6.10 12.95 8.27
N ARG A 43 6.65 13.52 9.36
CA ARG A 43 7.78 14.47 9.30
C ARG A 43 9.06 13.79 8.84
N ARG A 44 9.14 12.46 8.99
CA ARG A 44 10.31 11.64 8.66
C ARG A 44 10.27 11.13 7.21
N ALA A 45 9.37 11.63 6.35
CA ALA A 45 9.21 11.10 4.99
C ALA A 45 10.50 11.16 4.15
N ALA A 46 11.27 12.26 4.22
CA ALA A 46 12.55 12.36 3.51
C ALA A 46 13.62 11.41 4.04
N ASP A 47 13.62 11.13 5.34
CA ASP A 47 14.55 10.18 5.97
C ASP A 47 14.22 8.75 5.56
N TRP A 48 12.92 8.41 5.56
CA TRP A 48 12.41 7.13 5.08
C TRP A 48 12.74 6.91 3.61
N ILE A 49 12.49 7.90 2.75
CA ILE A 49 12.79 7.79 1.32
C ILE A 49 14.30 7.59 1.10
N GLY A 50 15.15 8.37 1.75
CA GLY A 50 16.60 8.20 1.64
C GLY A 50 17.10 6.84 2.15
N TYR A 51 16.47 6.29 3.20
CA TYR A 51 16.79 4.96 3.71
C TYR A 51 16.43 3.85 2.71
N LEU A 52 15.24 3.93 2.11
CA LEU A 52 14.79 2.95 1.11
C LEU A 52 15.53 3.07 -0.22
N GLU A 53 15.95 4.28 -0.62
CA GLU A 53 16.81 4.50 -1.78
C GLU A 53 18.16 3.80 -1.62
N ARG A 54 18.81 3.97 -0.46
CA ARG A 54 20.07 3.25 -0.14
C ARG A 54 19.86 1.74 -0.15
N GLU A 55 18.80 1.26 0.48
CA GLU A 55 18.52 -0.17 0.53
C GLU A 55 18.33 -0.77 -0.86
N ILE A 56 17.57 -0.12 -1.75
CA ILE A 56 17.33 -0.58 -3.13
C ILE A 56 18.59 -0.46 -4.00
N ALA A 57 19.50 0.48 -3.70
CA ALA A 57 20.78 0.57 -4.39
C ALA A 57 21.75 -0.56 -3.98
N GLU A 58 21.67 -1.03 -2.73
CA GLU A 58 22.57 -2.04 -2.17
C GLU A 58 22.13 -3.48 -2.44
N ARG A 59 20.85 -3.73 -2.77
CA ARG A 59 20.31 -5.08 -2.98
C ARG A 59 19.26 -5.09 -4.09
N PRO A 60 18.96 -6.26 -4.71
CA PRO A 60 17.89 -6.37 -5.69
C PRO A 60 16.57 -5.83 -5.14
N TRP A 61 15.85 -5.03 -5.93
CA TRP A 61 14.62 -4.36 -5.49
C TRP A 61 13.56 -5.34 -4.93
N ARG A 62 13.52 -6.57 -5.46
CA ARG A 62 12.64 -7.66 -5.00
C ARG A 62 12.95 -8.10 -3.57
N GLU A 63 14.22 -8.12 -3.20
CA GLU A 63 14.67 -8.46 -1.85
C GLU A 63 14.29 -7.34 -0.88
N ALA A 64 14.55 -6.08 -1.23
CA ALA A 64 14.15 -4.91 -0.44
C ALA A 64 12.63 -4.89 -0.20
N LEU A 65 11.84 -5.11 -1.26
CA LEU A 65 10.38 -5.21 -1.15
C LEU A 65 9.96 -6.34 -0.20
N THR A 66 10.49 -7.56 -0.39
CA THR A 66 10.12 -8.71 0.45
C THR A 66 10.50 -8.50 1.91
N ARG A 67 11.60 -7.79 2.18
CA ARG A 67 12.04 -7.45 3.54
C ARG A 67 11.11 -6.43 4.20
N ARG A 68 10.63 -5.43 3.46
CA ARG A 68 9.88 -4.30 4.03
C ARG A 68 8.38 -4.54 4.07
N TRP A 69 7.85 -5.27 3.10
CA TRP A 69 6.42 -5.48 2.93
C TRP A 69 5.71 -6.03 4.17
N PRO A 70 6.14 -7.15 4.81
CA PRO A 70 5.53 -7.64 6.05
C PRO A 70 5.40 -6.61 7.17
N ARG A 71 6.36 -5.67 7.23
CA ARG A 71 6.44 -4.65 8.29
C ARG A 71 5.52 -3.46 7.99
N LEU A 72 5.24 -3.19 6.72
CA LEU A 72 4.42 -2.06 6.28
C LEU A 72 2.95 -2.44 6.08
N LEU A 73 2.67 -3.69 5.73
CA LEU A 73 1.33 -4.21 5.43
C LEU A 73 0.30 -3.92 6.54
N PRO A 74 0.60 -4.10 7.84
CA PRO A 74 -0.35 -3.78 8.91
C PRO A 74 -0.82 -2.32 8.91
N GLY A 75 0.02 -1.39 8.42
CA GLY A 75 -0.31 0.02 8.32
C GLY A 75 -0.66 0.52 6.92
N MET A 76 -1.09 -0.36 6.01
CA MET A 76 -1.44 -0.03 4.61
C MET A 76 -2.50 1.08 4.45
N TYR A 77 -3.28 1.35 5.50
CA TYR A 77 -4.29 2.40 5.53
C TYR A 77 -3.71 3.81 5.65
N GLY A 78 -2.44 3.91 6.02
CA GLY A 78 -1.68 5.16 6.02
C GLY A 78 -1.81 5.94 4.70
N GLY A 79 -1.96 7.25 4.79
CA GLY A 79 -2.11 8.10 3.60
C GLY A 79 -3.33 7.76 2.73
N SER A 80 -4.40 7.26 3.35
CA SER A 80 -5.62 6.81 2.66
C SER A 80 -5.36 5.72 1.62
N THR A 81 -4.39 4.83 1.88
CA THR A 81 -3.96 3.74 0.97
C THR A 81 -3.24 4.15 -0.32
N HIS A 82 -3.05 5.45 -0.58
CA HIS A 82 -2.26 5.90 -1.72
C HIS A 82 -0.83 5.32 -1.76
N PRO A 83 -0.09 5.20 -0.65
CA PRO A 83 1.26 4.68 -0.69
C PRO A 83 1.34 3.23 -1.18
N VAL A 84 0.49 2.33 -0.67
CA VAL A 84 0.47 0.92 -1.12
C VAL A 84 0.04 0.79 -2.58
N VAL A 85 -0.89 1.63 -3.04
CA VAL A 85 -1.30 1.68 -4.46
C VAL A 85 -0.14 2.16 -5.34
N ARG A 86 0.60 3.19 -4.90
CA ARG A 86 1.78 3.72 -5.59
C ARG A 86 2.87 2.66 -5.70
N VAL A 87 3.16 1.94 -4.62
CA VAL A 87 4.10 0.80 -4.62
C VAL A 87 3.64 -0.28 -5.59
N GLY A 88 2.38 -0.70 -5.55
CA GLY A 88 1.85 -1.71 -6.49
C GLY A 88 1.99 -1.28 -7.96
N HIS A 89 1.83 0.01 -8.26
CA HIS A 89 2.08 0.53 -9.60
C HIS A 89 3.56 0.52 -9.97
N ALA A 90 4.44 0.94 -9.06
CA ALA A 90 5.90 0.91 -9.26
C ALA A 90 6.38 -0.52 -9.54
N VAL A 91 5.97 -1.48 -8.71
CA VAL A 91 6.26 -2.91 -8.86
C VAL A 91 5.77 -3.41 -10.22
N ARG A 92 4.52 -3.12 -10.60
CA ARG A 92 3.99 -3.52 -11.91
C ARG A 92 4.84 -2.96 -13.06
N THR A 93 5.23 -1.69 -12.99
CA THR A 93 6.08 -1.06 -14.01
C THR A 93 7.45 -1.71 -14.09
N LEU A 94 8.05 -2.08 -12.96
CA LEU A 94 9.33 -2.81 -12.92
C LEU A 94 9.20 -4.19 -13.58
N LEU A 95 8.17 -4.97 -13.24
CA LEU A 95 7.89 -6.26 -13.87
C LEU A 95 7.67 -6.15 -15.37
N SER A 96 6.86 -5.18 -15.81
CA SER A 96 6.62 -4.97 -17.23
C SER A 96 7.89 -4.56 -17.96
N GLY A 97 8.75 -3.75 -17.33
CA GLY A 97 10.06 -3.37 -17.85
C GLY A 97 10.96 -4.58 -18.11
N GLU A 98 11.03 -5.52 -17.16
CA GLU A 98 11.79 -6.77 -17.31
C GLU A 98 11.31 -7.62 -18.49
N THR A 99 10.02 -7.56 -18.84
CA THR A 99 9.46 -8.31 -19.99
C THR A 99 9.65 -7.62 -21.34
N THR A 100 10.13 -6.38 -21.38
CA THR A 100 10.42 -5.69 -22.64
C THR A 100 11.67 -6.25 -23.30
N LEU A 101 11.83 -6.03 -24.62
CA LEU A 101 13.00 -6.49 -25.37
C LEU A 101 14.34 -5.92 -24.83
N SER A 102 14.32 -4.74 -24.21
CA SER A 102 15.51 -4.17 -23.57
C SER A 102 15.77 -4.74 -22.17
N GLY A 103 14.77 -5.37 -21.54
CA GLY A 103 14.84 -5.84 -20.15
C GLY A 103 15.18 -4.74 -19.14
N GLU A 104 15.05 -3.46 -19.54
CA GLU A 104 15.71 -2.36 -18.83
C GLU A 104 14.87 -1.88 -17.64
N ILE A 105 15.47 -2.01 -16.46
CA ILE A 105 15.04 -1.33 -15.24
C ILE A 105 15.84 -0.04 -15.13
N THR A 106 15.14 1.09 -15.16
CA THR A 106 15.77 2.42 -15.11
C THR A 106 15.83 2.94 -13.68
N GLU A 107 16.81 3.80 -13.39
CA GLU A 107 16.96 4.44 -12.07
C GLU A 107 15.68 5.18 -11.62
N PRO A 108 14.96 5.94 -12.47
CA PRO A 108 13.72 6.59 -12.04
C PRO A 108 12.62 5.61 -11.60
N ARG A 109 12.56 4.40 -12.17
CA ARG A 109 11.58 3.37 -11.77
C ARG A 109 11.92 2.76 -10.42
N LEU A 110 13.21 2.59 -10.12
CA LEU A 110 13.68 2.15 -8.80
C LEU A 110 13.48 3.23 -7.75
N ALA A 111 13.77 4.50 -8.09
CA ALA A 111 13.49 5.65 -7.23
C ALA A 111 12.00 5.73 -6.88
N GLU A 112 11.10 5.53 -7.85
CA GLU A 112 9.65 5.52 -7.59
C GLU A 112 9.23 4.42 -6.59
N LEU A 113 9.83 3.23 -6.66
CA LEU A 113 9.60 2.18 -5.65
C LEU A 113 10.09 2.61 -4.26
N ALA A 114 11.30 3.16 -4.17
CA ALA A 114 11.87 3.67 -2.92
C ALA A 114 11.00 4.78 -2.32
N HIS A 115 10.52 5.70 -3.15
CA HIS A 115 9.64 6.81 -2.76
C HIS A 115 8.29 6.29 -2.25
N GLY A 116 7.70 5.32 -2.97
CA GLY A 116 6.47 4.67 -2.54
C GLY A 116 6.60 3.98 -1.19
N LEU A 117 7.65 3.18 -0.99
CA LEU A 117 7.92 2.48 0.26
C LEU A 117 8.24 3.44 1.41
N GLY A 118 9.08 4.44 1.17
CA GLY A 118 9.43 5.44 2.19
C GLY A 118 8.25 6.29 2.62
N TYR A 119 7.43 6.73 1.66
CA TYR A 119 6.19 7.46 1.97
C TYR A 119 5.17 6.57 2.70
N TRP A 120 5.08 5.28 2.35
CA TRP A 120 4.26 4.34 3.10
C TRP A 120 4.73 4.22 4.54
N ALA A 121 6.02 4.02 4.77
CA ALA A 121 6.58 3.93 6.12
C ALA A 121 6.31 5.20 6.96
N ALA A 122 6.47 6.39 6.37
CA ALA A 122 6.18 7.66 7.04
C ALA A 122 4.69 7.87 7.34
N ARG A 123 3.79 7.35 6.49
CA ARG A 123 2.33 7.48 6.69
C ARG A 123 1.71 6.29 7.40
N HIS A 124 2.49 5.26 7.70
CA HIS A 124 2.06 3.98 8.26
C HIS A 124 1.06 4.18 9.40
N ARG A 125 -0.13 3.60 9.27
CA ARG A 125 -1.17 3.71 10.27
C ARG A 125 -1.87 2.37 10.45
N HIS A 126 -1.52 1.70 11.54
CA HIS A 126 -2.13 0.45 11.94
C HIS A 126 -3.56 0.68 12.45
N VAL A 127 -4.49 -0.21 12.09
CA VAL A 127 -5.86 -0.20 12.61
C VAL A 127 -5.87 -1.08 13.86
N ALA A 128 -5.84 -0.46 15.03
CA ALA A 128 -5.77 -1.16 16.32
C ALA A 128 -7.05 -0.94 17.14
N GLY A 129 -7.26 -1.80 18.15
CA GLY A 129 -8.32 -1.61 19.15
C GLY A 129 -9.73 -1.90 18.62
N HIS A 130 -9.85 -2.69 17.56
CA HIS A 130 -11.14 -3.19 17.07
C HIS A 130 -11.48 -4.55 17.68
N ALA A 131 -12.76 -4.75 18.01
CA ALA A 131 -13.28 -6.04 18.41
C ALA A 131 -13.34 -7.02 17.21
N PRO A 132 -12.98 -8.29 17.39
CA PRO A 132 -13.23 -9.30 16.36
C PRO A 132 -14.73 -9.57 16.25
N LEU A 133 -15.25 -9.55 15.02
CA LEU A 133 -16.58 -10.10 14.70
C LEU A 133 -16.41 -11.51 14.14
N PRO A 134 -17.44 -12.37 14.25
CA PRO A 134 -17.42 -13.66 13.57
C PRO A 134 -17.04 -13.53 12.10
N GLY A 135 -16.25 -14.49 11.61
CA GLY A 135 -16.01 -14.61 10.18
C GLY A 135 -17.32 -14.93 9.43
N ALA A 136 -17.26 -14.85 8.10
CA ALA A 136 -18.37 -15.21 7.24
C ALA A 136 -17.89 -16.10 6.09
N ASP A 137 -18.82 -16.82 5.48
CA ASP A 137 -18.52 -17.78 4.41
C ASP A 137 -18.10 -17.12 3.08
N SER A 138 -18.24 -15.79 2.96
CA SER A 138 -17.86 -15.03 1.78
C SER A 138 -17.46 -13.59 2.11
N ALA A 139 -16.75 -12.94 1.18
CA ALA A 139 -16.30 -11.56 1.33
C ALA A 139 -17.44 -10.56 1.35
N ALA A 140 -18.48 -10.82 0.57
CA ALA A 140 -19.68 -10.01 0.57
C ALA A 140 -20.36 -10.08 1.95
N ALA A 141 -20.58 -11.28 2.47
CA ALA A 141 -21.19 -11.48 3.79
C ALA A 141 -20.35 -10.87 4.91
N ALA A 142 -19.02 -10.99 4.86
CA ALA A 142 -18.13 -10.34 5.83
C ALA A 142 -18.22 -8.81 5.76
N LEU A 143 -18.26 -8.21 4.56
CA LEU A 143 -18.43 -6.76 4.42
C LEU A 143 -19.79 -6.28 4.94
N ASP A 144 -20.84 -7.10 4.86
CA ASP A 144 -22.17 -6.78 5.39
C ASP A 144 -22.23 -6.77 6.92
N THR A 145 -21.32 -7.46 7.62
CA THR A 145 -21.28 -7.45 9.09
C THR A 145 -20.51 -6.25 9.66
N VAL A 146 -19.78 -5.50 8.83
CA VAL A 146 -19.00 -4.35 9.30
C VAL A 146 -19.93 -3.22 9.75
N PRO A 147 -19.92 -2.83 11.04
CA PRO A 147 -20.80 -1.77 11.51
C PRO A 147 -20.44 -0.43 10.85
N PRO A 148 -21.43 0.36 10.40
CA PRO A 148 -21.16 1.66 9.83
C PRO A 148 -20.60 2.62 10.89
N ILE A 149 -19.69 3.49 10.49
CA ILE A 149 -19.20 4.57 11.35
C ILE A 149 -20.34 5.58 11.62
N ALA A 150 -20.68 5.78 12.89
CA ALA A 150 -21.80 6.67 13.27
C ALA A 150 -21.57 8.14 12.89
N LEU A 151 -20.31 8.60 12.94
CA LEU A 151 -19.92 9.96 12.58
C LEU A 151 -18.98 9.95 11.38
N ARG A 152 -19.41 10.57 10.27
CA ARG A 152 -18.66 10.67 8.99
C ARG A 152 -17.93 12.00 8.80
N ASN A 153 -17.79 12.84 9.83
CA ASN A 153 -17.02 14.08 9.72
C ASN A 153 -15.49 13.82 9.73
N GLY A 154 -14.70 14.79 9.27
CA GLY A 154 -13.25 14.71 9.22
C GLY A 154 -12.70 13.84 8.07
N GLY A 155 -11.38 13.85 7.91
CA GLY A 155 -10.69 13.09 6.87
C GLY A 155 -10.56 11.59 7.18
N PHE A 156 -9.96 10.85 6.24
CA PHE A 156 -9.78 9.40 6.31
C PHE A 156 -9.23 8.91 7.66
N SER A 157 -8.16 9.53 8.17
CA SER A 157 -7.53 9.10 9.43
C SER A 157 -8.47 9.19 10.64
N ALA A 158 -9.25 10.27 10.75
CA ALA A 158 -10.21 10.44 11.85
C ALA A 158 -11.36 9.42 11.77
N ARG A 159 -11.77 9.04 10.55
CA ARG A 159 -12.78 8.01 10.32
C ARG A 159 -12.24 6.61 10.58
N LEU A 160 -10.97 6.35 10.25
CA LEU A 160 -10.30 5.08 10.52
C LEU A 160 -10.23 4.78 12.02
N ASP A 161 -9.95 5.79 12.85
CA ASP A 161 -9.90 5.64 14.32
C ASP A 161 -11.27 5.31 14.95
N ARG A 162 -12.36 5.43 14.18
CA ARG A 162 -13.72 5.10 14.61
C ARG A 162 -14.14 3.69 14.22
N VAL A 163 -13.29 2.93 13.52
CA VAL A 163 -13.53 1.52 13.25
C VAL A 163 -13.43 0.78 14.58
N ARG A 164 -14.54 0.20 15.05
CA ARG A 164 -14.63 -0.46 16.35
C ARG A 164 -14.68 -1.98 16.27
N ALA A 165 -15.07 -2.54 15.13
CA ALA A 165 -15.20 -3.97 14.97
C ALA A 165 -14.97 -4.38 13.52
N LEU A 166 -14.31 -5.51 13.31
CA LEU A 166 -14.01 -6.06 11.99
C LEU A 166 -14.20 -7.59 12.01
N PRO A 167 -14.76 -8.20 10.94
CA PRO A 167 -14.85 -9.65 10.81
C PRO A 167 -13.48 -10.28 10.77
N VAL A 168 -13.35 -11.41 11.47
CA VAL A 168 -12.18 -12.28 11.34
C VAL A 168 -12.21 -12.89 9.94
N TRP A 169 -11.33 -12.39 9.08
CA TRP A 169 -11.32 -12.72 7.65
C TRP A 169 -10.28 -13.78 7.28
N ALA A 170 -9.13 -13.79 7.97
CA ALA A 170 -7.97 -14.59 7.58
C ALA A 170 -7.69 -15.82 8.47
N ALA A 171 -8.56 -16.14 9.43
CA ALA A 171 -8.31 -17.26 10.35
C ALA A 171 -8.19 -18.63 9.66
N ALA A 172 -8.73 -18.77 8.44
CA ALA A 172 -8.64 -19.97 7.62
C ALA A 172 -7.54 -19.90 6.53
N VAL A 173 -6.75 -18.83 6.47
CA VAL A 173 -5.66 -18.69 5.48
C VAL A 173 -4.44 -19.45 6.00
N THR A 174 -4.20 -20.62 5.43
CA THR A 174 -3.05 -21.47 5.79
C THR A 174 -1.96 -21.47 4.72
N GLU A 175 -2.32 -21.23 3.46
CA GLU A 175 -1.39 -21.23 2.33
C GLU A 175 -1.49 -19.93 1.49
N PRO A 176 -0.43 -19.56 0.74
CA PRO A 176 -0.44 -18.38 -0.12
C PRO A 176 -1.58 -18.35 -1.15
N SER A 177 -1.96 -19.50 -1.70
CA SER A 177 -3.07 -19.64 -2.64
C SER A 177 -4.42 -19.29 -2.00
N ASP A 178 -4.61 -19.59 -0.72
CA ASP A 178 -5.80 -19.15 0.03
C ASP A 178 -5.80 -17.64 0.19
N ALA A 179 -4.66 -17.03 0.54
CA ALA A 179 -4.56 -15.58 0.66
C ALA A 179 -4.93 -14.89 -0.66
N TYR A 180 -4.40 -15.39 -1.78
CA TYR A 180 -4.74 -14.90 -3.12
C TYR A 180 -6.24 -15.01 -3.41
N ARG A 181 -6.84 -16.18 -3.19
CA ARG A 181 -8.27 -16.42 -3.42
C ARG A 181 -9.15 -15.48 -2.59
N HIS A 182 -8.89 -15.36 -1.28
CA HIS A 182 -9.66 -14.50 -0.39
C HIS A 182 -9.48 -13.01 -0.73
N LEU A 183 -8.27 -12.57 -1.09
CA LEU A 183 -8.03 -11.19 -1.53
C LEU A 183 -8.75 -10.89 -2.85
N ALA A 184 -8.75 -11.82 -3.81
CA ALA A 184 -9.48 -11.66 -5.07
C ALA A 184 -10.99 -11.58 -4.84
N GLU A 185 -11.53 -12.41 -3.96
CA GLU A 185 -12.93 -12.36 -3.57
C GLU A 185 -13.28 -11.03 -2.89
N LEU A 186 -12.43 -10.55 -1.98
CA LEU A 186 -12.61 -9.27 -1.28
C LEU A 186 -12.58 -8.08 -2.25
N VAL A 187 -11.65 -8.05 -3.20
CA VAL A 187 -11.59 -7.03 -4.25
C VAL A 187 -12.88 -7.03 -5.07
N ARG A 188 -13.37 -8.20 -5.46
CA ARG A 188 -14.64 -8.34 -6.21
C ARG A 188 -15.81 -7.81 -5.39
N ALA A 189 -15.96 -8.25 -4.14
CA ALA A 189 -17.05 -7.83 -3.26
C ALA A 189 -17.03 -6.31 -3.01
N ALA A 190 -15.87 -5.73 -2.73
CA ALA A 190 -15.70 -4.29 -2.55
C ALA A 190 -16.07 -3.50 -3.82
N THR A 191 -15.71 -4.02 -5.00
CA THR A 191 -16.04 -3.40 -6.29
C THR A 191 -17.56 -3.41 -6.54
N HIS A 192 -18.26 -4.52 -6.26
CA HIS A 192 -19.72 -4.54 -6.38
C HIS A 192 -20.39 -3.61 -5.36
N ARG A 193 -19.89 -3.57 -4.12
CA ARG A 193 -20.43 -2.70 -3.07
C ARG A 193 -20.30 -1.21 -3.43
N TYR A 194 -19.27 -0.83 -4.19
CA TYR A 194 -19.11 0.53 -4.70
C TYR A 194 -20.34 1.01 -5.48
N ALA A 195 -20.97 0.15 -6.28
CA ALA A 195 -22.12 0.53 -7.11
C ALA A 195 -23.35 0.94 -6.29
N THR A 196 -23.50 0.45 -5.06
CA THR A 196 -24.66 0.72 -4.20
C THR A 196 -24.34 1.66 -3.03
N HIS A 197 -23.08 1.71 -2.59
CA HIS A 197 -22.67 2.48 -1.42
C HIS A 197 -21.77 3.68 -1.75
N GLY A 198 -21.24 3.74 -2.98
CA GLY A 198 -20.33 4.78 -3.46
C GLY A 198 -20.91 6.20 -3.40
N HIS A 199 -22.23 6.31 -3.45
CA HIS A 199 -22.94 7.60 -3.48
C HIS A 199 -22.62 8.46 -2.25
N GLY A 200 -22.06 9.66 -2.50
CA GLY A 200 -21.78 10.68 -1.50
C GLY A 200 -20.41 10.62 -0.83
N GLU A 201 -19.66 9.53 -0.99
CA GLU A 201 -18.25 9.41 -0.53
C GLU A 201 -17.45 8.54 -1.51
N GLU A 202 -17.53 8.88 -2.80
CA GLU A 202 -17.01 8.09 -3.93
C GLU A 202 -15.52 7.78 -3.76
N THR A 203 -14.75 8.78 -3.31
CA THR A 203 -13.31 8.64 -3.09
C THR A 203 -12.97 7.64 -1.99
N MET A 204 -13.78 7.50 -0.95
CA MET A 204 -13.45 6.59 0.16
C MET A 204 -13.63 5.12 -0.23
N LEU A 205 -14.68 4.84 -0.99
CA LEU A 205 -15.04 3.46 -1.35
C LEU A 205 -14.21 2.91 -2.53
N VAL A 206 -13.64 3.77 -3.39
CA VAL A 206 -12.70 3.29 -4.42
C VAL A 206 -11.44 2.68 -3.80
N HIS A 207 -10.98 3.20 -2.65
CA HIS A 207 -9.83 2.65 -1.90
C HIS A 207 -10.11 1.28 -1.27
N ALA A 208 -11.39 0.94 -1.05
CA ALA A 208 -11.77 -0.39 -0.57
C ALA A 208 -11.38 -1.47 -1.59
N ALA A 209 -11.48 -1.20 -2.89
CA ALA A 209 -11.09 -2.14 -3.93
C ALA A 209 -9.62 -1.96 -4.38
N THR A 210 -9.20 -0.72 -4.64
CA THR A 210 -7.90 -0.46 -5.29
C THR A 210 -6.70 -0.83 -4.43
N ALA A 211 -6.76 -0.59 -3.12
CA ALA A 211 -5.67 -0.92 -2.20
C ALA A 211 -5.46 -2.43 -2.09
N ARG A 212 -6.54 -3.21 -1.95
CA ARG A 212 -6.44 -4.69 -1.90
C ARG A 212 -6.06 -5.27 -3.26
N ASN A 213 -6.50 -4.66 -4.35
CA ASN A 213 -6.07 -5.07 -5.69
C ASN A 213 -4.57 -4.79 -5.92
N ALA A 214 -4.02 -3.71 -5.35
CA ALA A 214 -2.58 -3.44 -5.39
C ALA A 214 -1.79 -4.53 -4.63
N VAL A 215 -2.28 -4.97 -3.47
CA VAL A 215 -1.72 -6.10 -2.69
C VAL A 215 -1.89 -7.44 -3.41
N LEU A 216 -3.08 -7.72 -3.96
CA LEU A 216 -3.41 -8.96 -4.66
C LEU A 216 -2.53 -9.19 -5.89
N ARG A 217 -2.30 -8.13 -6.67
CA ARG A 217 -1.56 -8.21 -7.93
C ARG A 217 -0.06 -8.39 -7.74
N GLU A 218 0.41 -8.50 -6.51
CA GLU A 218 1.75 -8.96 -6.23
C GLU A 218 1.88 -10.48 -6.39
N GLU A 219 1.58 -10.98 -7.60
CA GLU A 219 2.17 -12.22 -8.16
C GLU A 219 3.72 -12.16 -8.15
N VAL A 220 4.27 -10.99 -7.87
CA VAL A 220 5.63 -10.77 -7.39
C VAL A 220 5.98 -11.62 -6.18
N PHE A 221 5.07 -11.92 -5.25
CA PHE A 221 5.41 -12.73 -4.08
C PHE A 221 5.46 -14.22 -4.39
N GLU A 222 4.56 -14.79 -5.18
CA GLU A 222 4.69 -16.18 -5.65
C GLU A 222 6.01 -16.38 -6.41
N ARG A 223 6.38 -15.44 -7.29
CA ARG A 223 7.62 -15.52 -8.09
C ARG A 223 8.88 -15.07 -7.34
N ALA A 224 8.82 -14.07 -6.48
CA ALA A 224 9.95 -13.63 -5.65
C ALA A 224 10.19 -14.57 -4.46
N LEU A 225 9.20 -15.33 -3.99
CA LEU A 225 9.39 -16.43 -3.04
C LEU A 225 9.87 -17.71 -3.73
N ALA A 226 9.51 -17.94 -4.99
CA ALA A 226 10.09 -19.01 -5.82
C ALA A 226 11.58 -18.76 -6.14
N HIS A 227 12.00 -17.49 -6.27
CA HIS A 227 13.39 -17.10 -6.56
C HIS A 227 14.18 -16.53 -5.35
N GLY A 228 13.54 -16.31 -4.21
CA GLY A 228 14.17 -15.82 -2.97
C GLY A 228 14.68 -16.97 -2.10
N ASP A 229 15.74 -16.71 -1.33
CA ASP A 229 16.28 -17.68 -0.38
C ASP A 229 15.27 -18.03 0.74
N ALA A 230 15.46 -19.17 1.41
CA ALA A 230 14.60 -19.73 2.45
C ALA A 230 14.27 -18.75 3.60
N SER A 231 15.12 -17.75 3.84
CA SER A 231 14.87 -16.67 4.82
C SER A 231 13.69 -15.76 4.44
N CYS A 232 13.55 -15.45 3.15
CA CYS A 232 12.43 -14.67 2.59
C CYS A 232 11.10 -15.44 2.74
N ARG A 233 11.11 -16.74 2.46
CA ARG A 233 9.92 -17.62 2.59
C ARG A 233 9.38 -17.69 4.03
N ARG A 234 10.26 -17.72 5.03
CA ARG A 234 9.87 -17.75 6.46
C ARG A 234 9.27 -16.42 6.93
N SER A 235 9.84 -15.29 6.52
CA SER A 235 9.37 -13.95 6.93
C SER A 235 7.99 -13.62 6.37
N SER A 236 7.71 -14.03 5.13
CA SER A 236 6.40 -13.84 4.51
C SER A 236 5.33 -14.71 5.19
N ARG A 237 5.61 -15.98 5.51
CA ARG A 237 4.65 -16.84 6.25
C ARG A 237 4.26 -16.25 7.61
N ALA A 238 5.20 -15.60 8.31
CA ALA A 238 4.93 -14.94 9.59
C ALA A 238 4.09 -13.66 9.48
N ALA A 239 4.08 -13.02 8.29
CA ALA A 239 3.31 -11.81 8.02
C ALA A 239 1.81 -12.09 7.81
N TRP A 240 1.48 -13.29 7.33
CA TRP A 240 0.12 -13.71 7.03
C TRP A 240 -0.55 -14.50 8.17
N SER A 241 0.21 -14.89 9.19
CA SER A 241 -0.27 -15.68 10.34
C SER A 241 -0.59 -14.86 11.60
N ARG A 242 -0.59 -13.52 11.51
CA ARG A 242 -0.93 -12.61 12.62
C ARG A 242 -2.04 -11.64 12.25
#